data_AF-A0A946PHE8-F1
#
_entry.id   AF-A0A946PHE8-F1
#
_cell.length_a   1.000
_cell.length_b   1.000
_cell.length_c   1.000
_cell.angle_alpha   90.00
_cell.angle_beta   90.00
_cell.angle_gamma   90.00
#
_symmetry.space_group_name_H-M   'P 1'
#
loop_
_entity.id
_entity.type
_entity.pdbx_description
1 polymer ?
#
loop_
_entity_poly.entity_id
_entity_poly.type
_entity_poly.pdbx_seq_one_letter_code
_entity_poly.pdbx_strand_id
1 'polypeptide(L)'
;MAPTGNQQLIDWVSHWQEILTPDQIHWCDGSEAEYDRLAGELVEAGTFERLNDDLRQNSYLALSDPADVARVEDRTYISTTNPGDAGPTNNWRDPDELKAEMLGLYRGAMKGRTMYVVPFSMGPLGSP
;
A
#
# COMPACT_ATOMS: atom_id res chain seq x y z
N MET A 1 -13.50 11.48 -10.65
CA MET A 1 -12.44 12.22 -11.37
C MET A 1 -11.24 12.30 -10.44
N ALA A 2 -10.01 12.18 -10.95
CA ALA A 2 -8.81 12.28 -10.12
C ALA A 2 -8.66 13.71 -9.55
N PRO A 3 -8.30 13.89 -8.28
CA PRO A 3 -8.19 15.20 -7.63
C PRO A 3 -6.84 15.89 -7.94
N THR A 4 -6.33 15.74 -9.17
CA THR A 4 -5.02 16.25 -9.57
C THR A 4 -5.00 16.58 -11.06
N GLY A 5 -4.17 17.53 -11.45
CA GLY A 5 -3.84 17.83 -12.85
C GLY A 5 -2.59 17.10 -13.36
N ASN A 6 -1.93 16.29 -12.53
CA ASN A 6 -0.72 15.57 -12.91
C ASN A 6 -1.05 14.36 -13.81
N GLN A 7 -0.91 14.54 -15.12
CA GLN A 7 -1.23 13.50 -16.10
C GLN A 7 -0.39 12.22 -15.92
N GLN A 8 0.90 12.34 -15.56
CA GLN A 8 1.75 11.16 -15.36
C GLN A 8 1.23 10.28 -14.21
N LEU A 9 0.74 10.89 -13.13
CA LEU A 9 0.14 10.16 -12.02
C LEU A 9 -1.19 9.52 -12.42
N ILE A 10 -2.02 10.23 -13.18
CA ILE A 10 -3.31 9.71 -13.67
C ILE A 10 -3.08 8.49 -14.57
N ASP A 11 -2.13 8.58 -15.51
CA ASP A 11 -1.78 7.49 -16.41
C ASP A 11 -1.20 6.30 -15.64
N TRP A 12 -0.35 6.55 -14.65
CA TRP A 12 0.20 5.52 -13.77
C TRP A 12 -0.88 4.79 -12.95
N VAL A 13 -1.82 5.52 -12.35
CA VAL A 13 -2.96 4.93 -11.64
C VAL A 13 -3.84 4.11 -12.59
N SER A 14 -4.09 4.62 -13.80
CA SER A 14 -4.89 3.92 -14.82
C SER A 14 -4.21 2.62 -15.25
N HIS A 15 -2.89 2.65 -15.47
CA HIS A 15 -2.12 1.45 -15.79
C HIS A 15 -2.22 0.37 -14.70
N TRP A 16 -2.11 0.76 -13.42
CA TRP A 16 -2.24 -0.19 -12.32
C TRP A 16 -3.67 -0.67 -12.09
N GLN A 17 -4.67 0.16 -12.37
CA GLN A 17 -6.08 -0.26 -12.38
C GLN A 17 -6.30 -1.42 -13.37
N GLU A 18 -5.74 -1.32 -14.58
CA GLU A 18 -5.85 -2.37 -15.60
C GLU A 18 -5.20 -3.68 -15.15
N ILE A 19 -4.08 -3.61 -14.44
CA ILE A 19 -3.35 -4.80 -13.96
C ILE A 19 -4.05 -5.40 -12.74
N LEU A 20 -4.32 -4.60 -11.71
CA LEU A 20 -4.81 -5.07 -10.41
C LEU A 20 -6.30 -5.41 -10.42
N THR A 21 -7.05 -4.85 -11.38
CA THR A 21 -8.51 -4.97 -11.55
C THR A 21 -9.32 -4.74 -10.27
N PRO A 22 -9.16 -3.59 -9.57
CA PRO A 22 -9.98 -3.27 -8.41
C PRO A 22 -11.43 -2.97 -8.82
N ASP A 23 -12.36 -3.14 -7.89
CA ASP A 23 -13.77 -2.79 -8.10
C ASP A 23 -13.98 -1.26 -8.02
N GLN A 24 -13.16 -0.58 -7.22
CA GLN A 24 -13.23 0.85 -6.99
C GLN A 24 -11.83 1.46 -6.83
N ILE A 25 -11.72 2.75 -7.15
CA ILE A 25 -10.53 3.56 -6.87
C ILE A 25 -10.93 4.67 -5.90
N HIS A 26 -10.21 4.77 -4.80
CA HIS A 26 -10.38 5.83 -3.80
C HIS A 26 -9.10 6.66 -3.70
N TRP A 27 -9.23 7.98 -3.84
CA TRP A 27 -8.10 8.90 -3.68
C TRP A 27 -8.13 9.46 -2.26
N CYS A 28 -7.14 9.10 -1.46
CA CYS A 28 -7.09 9.52 -0.06
C CYS A 28 -6.74 11.01 0.06
N ASP A 29 -7.46 11.71 0.92
CA ASP A 29 -7.21 13.12 1.25
C ASP A 29 -6.53 13.32 2.61
N GLY A 30 -6.52 12.30 3.46
CA GLY A 30 -5.89 12.33 4.79
C GLY A 30 -6.65 13.16 5.82
N SER A 31 -7.91 13.52 5.55
CA SER A 31 -8.77 14.22 6.50
C SER A 31 -9.18 13.34 7.67
N GLU A 32 -9.54 13.97 8.79
CA GLU A 32 -10.04 13.26 9.97
C GLU A 32 -11.35 12.51 9.66
N ALA A 33 -12.24 13.08 8.85
CA ALA A 33 -13.47 12.42 8.42
C ALA A 33 -13.20 11.17 7.57
N GLU A 34 -12.17 11.20 6.71
CA GLU A 34 -11.74 10.02 5.97
C GLU A 34 -11.16 8.96 6.89
N TYR A 35 -10.33 9.36 7.85
CA TYR A 35 -9.78 8.45 8.86
C TYR A 35 -10.88 7.75 9.66
N ASP A 36 -11.84 8.51 10.21
CA ASP A 36 -12.93 7.96 11.02
C ASP A 36 -13.81 6.98 10.23
N ARG A 37 -14.10 7.31 8.96
CA ARG A 37 -14.84 6.43 8.06
C ARG A 37 -14.08 5.12 7.83
N LEU A 38 -12.79 5.19 7.48
CA LEU A 38 -11.97 4.00 7.22
C LEU A 38 -11.78 3.14 8.48
N ALA A 39 -11.58 3.76 9.64
CA ALA A 39 -11.49 3.05 10.91
C ALA A 39 -12.81 2.34 11.24
N GLY A 40 -13.95 2.99 10.99
CA GLY A 40 -15.28 2.38 11.10
C GLY A 40 -15.44 1.15 10.19
N GLU A 41 -15.09 1.28 8.91
CA GLU A 41 -15.12 0.18 7.94
C GLU A 41 -14.24 -1.01 8.38
N LEU A 42 -13.07 -0.73 8.97
CA LEU A 42 -12.17 -1.77 9.49
C LEU A 42 -12.72 -2.46 10.75
N VAL A 43 -13.47 -1.75 11.60
CA VAL A 43 -14.17 -2.34 12.75
C VAL A 43 -15.33 -3.22 12.26
N GLU A 44 -16.12 -2.74 11.31
CA GLU A 44 -17.21 -3.52 10.71
C GLU A 44 -16.71 -4.80 10.02
N ALA A 45 -15.55 -4.73 9.37
CA ALA A 45 -14.90 -5.87 8.75
C ALA A 45 -14.25 -6.85 9.75
N GLY A 46 -14.16 -6.48 11.04
CA GLY A 46 -13.49 -7.28 12.08
C GLY A 46 -11.95 -7.22 12.04
N THR A 47 -11.37 -6.38 11.18
CA THR A 47 -9.92 -6.13 11.15
C THR A 47 -9.47 -5.36 12.39
N PHE A 48 -10.30 -4.42 12.84
CA PHE A 48 -10.06 -3.62 14.04
C PHE A 48 -11.05 -3.96 15.15
N GLU A 49 -10.56 -3.94 16.38
CA GLU A 49 -11.34 -3.83 17.60
C GLU A 49 -11.21 -2.40 18.15
N ARG A 50 -12.33 -1.71 18.39
CA ARG A 50 -12.31 -0.40 19.05
C ARG A 50 -11.95 -0.57 20.53
N LEU A 51 -10.96 0.18 21.00
CA LEU A 51 -10.55 0.18 22.39
C LEU A 51 -11.48 1.02 23.26
N ASN A 52 -11.38 0.85 24.57
CA ASN A 52 -12.16 1.62 25.54
C ASN A 52 -11.81 3.12 25.43
N ASP A 53 -12.79 3.94 25.07
CA ASP A 53 -12.61 5.38 24.84
C ASP A 53 -12.26 6.18 26.10
N ASP A 54 -12.69 5.76 27.29
CA ASP A 54 -12.35 6.45 28.54
C ASP A 54 -10.84 6.32 28.86
N LEU A 55 -10.19 5.26 28.34
CA LEU A 55 -8.78 4.98 28.55
C LEU A 55 -7.91 5.36 27.34
N ARG A 56 -8.43 5.14 26.13
CA ARG A 56 -7.73 5.25 24.85
C ARG A 56 -8.68 5.72 23.76
N GLN A 57 -8.98 7.02 23.77
CA GLN A 57 -9.80 7.67 22.75
C GLN A 57 -9.25 7.42 21.35
N ASN A 58 -10.17 7.16 20.41
CA ASN A 58 -9.87 6.96 18.99
C ASN A 58 -8.72 5.98 18.71
N SER A 59 -8.70 4.86 19.46
CA SER A 59 -7.67 3.84 19.38
C SER A 59 -8.25 2.47 19.01
N TYR A 60 -7.47 1.70 18.25
CA TYR A 60 -7.91 0.43 17.69
C TYR A 60 -6.83 -0.65 17.89
N LEU A 61 -7.25 -1.91 18.02
CA LEU A 61 -6.39 -3.09 18.02
C LEU A 61 -6.60 -3.87 16.73
N ALA A 62 -5.50 -4.28 16.07
CA ALA A 62 -5.52 -5.21 14.96
C ALA A 62 -4.70 -6.45 15.31
N LEU A 63 -5.23 -7.63 15.01
CA LEU A 63 -4.55 -8.91 15.18
C LEU A 63 -4.32 -9.51 13.79
N SER A 64 -3.05 -9.60 13.37
CA SER A 64 -2.70 -10.14 12.05
C SER A 64 -2.75 -11.67 12.02
N ASP A 65 -2.68 -12.24 10.82
CA ASP A 65 -2.48 -13.68 10.64
C ASP A 65 -1.13 -14.09 11.27
N PRO A 66 -1.06 -15.20 12.02
CA PRO A 66 0.20 -15.68 12.61
C PRO A 66 1.34 -15.93 11.59
N ALA A 67 1.01 -16.12 10.31
CA ALA A 67 1.99 -16.26 9.24
C ALA A 67 2.57 -14.91 8.77
N ASP A 68 1.97 -13.77 9.14
CA ASP A 68 2.35 -12.41 8.73
C ASP A 68 2.44 -11.48 9.95
N VAL A 69 3.51 -11.67 10.73
CA VAL A 69 3.73 -10.97 12.01
C VAL A 69 5.03 -10.15 12.04
N ALA A 70 5.88 -10.30 11.02
CA ALA A 70 7.19 -9.70 10.97
C ALA A 70 7.66 -9.53 9.53
N ARG A 71 8.71 -8.71 9.35
CA ARG A 71 9.37 -8.56 8.04
C ARG A 71 9.93 -9.91 7.57
N VAL A 72 9.73 -10.21 6.29
CA VAL A 72 10.22 -11.42 5.63
C VAL A 72 11.53 -11.10 4.91
N GLU A 73 12.63 -11.11 5.66
CA GLU A 73 13.94 -10.63 5.17
C GLU A 73 14.44 -11.43 3.96
N ASP A 74 14.21 -12.74 3.90
CA ASP A 74 14.59 -13.61 2.78
C ASP A 74 13.79 -13.37 1.47
N ARG A 75 12.68 -12.62 1.57
CA ARG A 75 11.85 -12.19 0.43
C ARG A 75 11.89 -10.67 0.19
N THR A 76 12.84 -9.98 0.82
CA THR A 76 13.09 -8.55 0.59
C THR A 76 14.30 -8.39 -0.32
N TYR A 77 14.12 -7.73 -1.48
CA TYR A 77 15.14 -7.65 -2.53
C TYR A 77 15.55 -6.22 -2.90
N ILE A 78 16.83 -6.02 -3.17
CA ILE A 78 17.37 -4.83 -3.84
C ILE A 78 17.72 -5.23 -5.27
N SER A 79 16.84 -4.90 -6.23
CA SER A 79 16.92 -5.38 -7.62
C SER A 79 17.49 -4.30 -8.55
N THR A 80 18.77 -4.01 -8.39
CA THR A 80 19.54 -3.13 -9.30
C THR A 80 19.88 -3.86 -10.60
N THR A 81 20.07 -3.13 -11.70
CA THR A 81 20.46 -3.73 -12.99
C THR A 81 21.82 -4.43 -12.93
N ASN A 82 22.77 -3.89 -12.16
CA ASN A 82 24.03 -4.55 -11.87
C ASN A 82 23.95 -5.24 -10.49
N PRO A 83 24.20 -6.56 -10.38
CA PRO A 83 24.20 -7.27 -9.10
C PRO A 83 25.16 -6.67 -8.06
N GLY A 84 26.30 -6.14 -8.50
CA GLY A 84 27.30 -5.56 -7.59
C GLY A 84 26.80 -4.35 -6.80
N ASP A 85 25.83 -3.61 -7.34
CA ASP A 85 25.30 -2.38 -6.71
C ASP A 85 24.37 -2.67 -5.54
N ALA A 86 23.77 -3.87 -5.47
CA ALA A 86 23.05 -4.30 -4.28
C ALA A 86 24.01 -4.56 -3.11
N GLY A 87 25.25 -4.95 -3.38
CA GLY A 87 26.25 -5.23 -2.35
C GLY A 87 26.00 -6.52 -1.56
N PRO A 88 26.93 -6.90 -0.67
CA PRO A 88 26.93 -8.21 -0.02
C PRO A 88 25.94 -8.35 1.14
N THR A 89 25.29 -7.26 1.56
CA THR A 89 24.37 -7.24 2.70
C THR A 89 22.90 -7.33 2.28
N ASN A 90 22.62 -7.42 0.98
CA ASN A 90 21.27 -7.40 0.42
C ASN A 90 20.99 -8.67 -0.38
N ASN A 91 19.72 -9.08 -0.42
CA ASN A 91 19.29 -10.08 -1.38
C ASN A 91 19.10 -9.40 -2.74
N TRP A 92 19.79 -9.89 -3.76
CA TRP A 92 19.63 -9.41 -5.13
C TRP A 92 18.82 -10.41 -5.95
N ARG A 93 17.98 -9.88 -6.85
CA ARG A 93 17.34 -10.62 -7.93
C ARG A 93 17.41 -9.79 -9.20
N ASP A 94 17.43 -10.45 -10.34
CA ASP A 94 17.35 -9.77 -11.63
C ASP A 94 16.04 -8.96 -11.71
N PRO A 95 16.11 -7.66 -12.06
CA PRO A 95 14.94 -6.79 -12.05
C PRO A 95 13.88 -7.17 -13.08
N ASP A 96 14.28 -7.70 -14.25
CA ASP A 96 13.33 -8.08 -15.29
C ASP A 96 12.63 -9.39 -14.92
N GLU A 97 13.37 -10.36 -14.38
CA GLU A 97 12.79 -11.60 -13.84
C GLU A 97 11.83 -11.33 -12.68
N LEU A 98 12.26 -10.52 -11.71
CA LEU A 98 11.41 -10.18 -10.55
C LEU A 98 10.16 -9.42 -10.99
N LYS A 99 10.30 -8.46 -11.92
CA LYS A 99 9.16 -7.70 -12.45
C LYS A 99 8.19 -8.61 -13.20
N ALA A 100 8.68 -9.54 -14.01
CA ALA A 100 7.83 -10.50 -14.71
C ALA A 100 7.05 -11.39 -13.74
N GLU A 101 7.71 -11.91 -12.70
CA GLU A 101 7.05 -12.68 -11.63
C GLU A 101 5.99 -11.86 -10.90
N MET A 102 6.35 -10.66 -10.43
CA MET A 102 5.44 -9.78 -9.69
C MET A 102 4.24 -9.35 -10.52
N LEU A 103 4.43 -9.04 -11.82
CA LEU A 103 3.32 -8.75 -12.72
C LEU A 103 2.40 -9.96 -12.93
N GLY A 104 2.93 -11.19 -12.85
CA GLY A 104 2.12 -12.41 -12.82
C GLY A 104 1.22 -12.46 -11.58
N LEU A 105 1.78 -12.13 -10.41
CA LEU A 105 1.05 -12.13 -9.13
C LEU A 105 0.05 -10.98 -9.01
N TYR A 106 0.36 -9.79 -9.56
CA TYR A 106 -0.49 -8.62 -9.46
C TYR A 106 -1.74 -8.68 -10.34
N ARG A 107 -1.72 -9.43 -11.44
CA ARG A 107 -2.85 -9.53 -12.35
C ARG A 107 -4.12 -9.98 -11.63
N GLY A 108 -5.07 -9.07 -11.51
CA GLY A 108 -6.36 -9.30 -10.86
C GLY A 108 -6.33 -9.43 -9.34
N ALA A 109 -5.21 -9.11 -8.69
CA ALA A 109 -5.03 -9.29 -7.25
C ALA A 109 -5.98 -8.44 -6.38
N MET A 110 -6.58 -7.39 -6.94
CA MET A 110 -7.52 -6.50 -6.25
C MET A 110 -8.97 -6.70 -6.63
N LYS A 111 -9.32 -7.76 -7.37
CA LYS A 111 -10.73 -8.06 -7.68
C LYS A 111 -11.56 -8.17 -6.39
N GLY A 112 -12.70 -7.48 -6.31
CA GLY A 112 -13.51 -7.43 -5.10
C GLY A 112 -13.01 -6.46 -4.02
N ARG A 113 -11.99 -5.63 -4.32
CA ARG A 113 -11.36 -4.70 -3.38
C ARG A 113 -11.27 -3.29 -3.94
N THR A 114 -11.15 -2.32 -3.04
CA THR A 114 -10.84 -0.93 -3.38
C THR A 114 -9.34 -0.75 -3.52
N MET A 115 -8.90 -0.09 -4.59
CA MET A 115 -7.54 0.41 -4.74
C MET A 115 -7.46 1.82 -4.17
N TYR A 116 -6.74 1.97 -3.06
CA TYR A 116 -6.49 3.27 -2.44
C TYR A 116 -5.25 3.91 -3.08
N VAL A 117 -5.40 5.13 -3.59
CA VAL A 117 -4.29 5.98 -4.03
C VAL A 117 -3.95 6.91 -2.87
N VAL A 118 -2.76 6.72 -2.28
CA VAL A 118 -2.35 7.39 -1.04
C VAL A 118 -1.17 8.33 -1.30
N PRO A 119 -1.40 9.63 -1.57
CA PRO A 119 -0.33 10.63 -1.61
C PRO A 119 0.29 10.81 -0.22
N PHE A 120 1.62 10.91 -0.15
CA PHE A 120 2.32 11.23 1.10
C PHE A 120 3.58 12.06 0.83
N SER A 121 4.07 12.74 1.87
CA SER A 121 5.30 13.52 1.86
C SER A 121 6.32 12.94 2.82
N MET A 122 7.55 12.75 2.36
CA MET A 122 8.67 12.32 3.21
C MET A 122 9.31 13.54 3.87
N GLY A 123 8.96 13.78 5.13
CA GLY A 123 9.42 14.95 5.89
C GLY A 123 8.43 16.13 5.85
N PRO A 124 8.81 17.28 6.44
CA PRO A 124 7.90 18.42 6.58
C PRO A 124 7.40 18.93 5.24
N LEU A 125 6.08 19.21 5.17
CA LEU A 125 5.47 19.84 4.00
C LEU A 125 6.12 21.19 3.71
N GLY A 126 6.40 21.45 2.43
CA GLY A 126 7.03 22.70 1.98
C GLY A 126 8.56 22.70 2.05
N SER A 127 9.20 21.54 2.26
CA SER A 127 10.65 21.40 2.07
C SER A 127 11.01 21.66 0.58
N PRO A 128 12.12 22.37 0.28
CA PRO A 128 12.50 22.75 -1.09
C PRO A 128 12.82 21.59 -2.03
#